data_AF-A0A949M3X7-F1
#
_entry.id   AF-A0A949M3X7-F1
#
_cell.length_a   1.000
_cell.length_b   1.000
_cell.length_c   1.000
_cell.angle_alpha   90.00
_cell.angle_beta   90.00
_cell.angle_gamma   90.00
#
_symmetry.space_group_name_H-M   'P 1'
#
loop_
_entity.id
_entity.type
_entity.pdbx_description
1 polymer ?
#
loop_
_entity_poly.entity_id
_entity_poly.type
_entity_poly.pdbx_seq_one_letter_code
_entity_poly.pdbx_strand_id
1 'polypeptide(L)'
;MASYEYTDLIKRLTDLTRLTLPPSPGERTGCQSSRDRRSHYDATSGTYQAWDANDDGSGFIRRDGERIVVFDEDGPGVIWRVWSALPGAGWIRIWLDGADEPVIALSFRDFFERFGTDVPPLNLPELVPTLSRGRNRFIPIPYQRHCTITLDPEWGAYYHITYTRFPDGTGLPDLRHGLDRGAQIALAAADRALSQRGRRRRAAPGEQLVRRRCRLEAGTASEVWSHHGAGAVLSLRLRIDEPDPALRRRALRACTIALFWDGADTAAVWSPIGALFGAEPDFAPYRTLPLGMDEQEGYCHWVMPFATGARLVLGNDDARTVDVDLELVCGAPPGDPAELLRFHARWHRDAGLDHTRDAGRAIDWPVLLVDGPGRFVGMHLAVWNRWPEPVQPADEWWYGTWDRKSIDWWWGEGDEKFFVDGELMPSTFGTGTEDYIGFAWAAEPPFPTFDSAYAAMPWIELNANGHTSVDRFHVCDDIPFQHTFEASIEKYRAEHWADGAVCRYAVVAYWYQRSAMSSRYPPQSLAERLGWDA
;
A
#
# COMPACT_ATOMS: atom_id res chain seq x y z
N MET A 1 22.71 -18.96 -8.14
CA MET A 1 22.08 -17.62 -8.30
C MET A 1 20.73 -17.84 -8.96
N ALA A 2 19.71 -17.08 -8.57
CA ALA A 2 18.37 -17.23 -9.15
C ALA A 2 18.37 -16.77 -10.61
N SER A 3 17.54 -17.41 -11.43
CA SER A 3 17.25 -17.00 -12.80
C SER A 3 15.74 -17.01 -12.97
N TYR A 4 15.19 -15.98 -13.59
CA TYR A 4 13.76 -15.83 -13.79
C TYR A 4 13.42 -15.81 -15.27
N GLU A 5 12.37 -16.52 -15.63
CA GLU A 5 11.66 -16.33 -16.89
C GLU A 5 10.64 -15.19 -16.74
N TYR A 6 10.19 -14.61 -17.86
CA TYR A 6 9.19 -13.54 -17.80
C TYR A 6 7.87 -13.99 -17.14
N THR A 7 7.50 -15.27 -17.28
CA THR A 7 6.35 -15.87 -16.60
C THR A 7 6.50 -15.91 -15.09
N ASP A 8 7.73 -16.03 -14.55
CA ASP A 8 7.97 -15.98 -13.11
C ASP A 8 7.75 -14.57 -12.57
N LEU A 9 8.15 -13.54 -13.34
CA LEU A 9 7.90 -12.14 -13.00
C LEU A 9 6.40 -11.82 -13.02
N ILE A 10 5.66 -12.30 -14.04
CA ILE A 10 4.20 -12.15 -14.10
C ILE A 10 3.54 -12.82 -12.89
N LYS A 11 4.01 -14.00 -12.47
CA LYS A 11 3.44 -14.70 -11.32
C LYS A 11 3.49 -13.84 -10.05
N ARG A 12 4.54 -13.02 -9.87
CA ARG A 12 4.67 -12.09 -8.72
C ARG A 12 3.53 -11.09 -8.60
N LEU A 13 2.79 -10.80 -9.68
CA LEU A 13 1.60 -9.93 -9.65
C LEU A 13 0.48 -10.50 -8.77
N THR A 14 0.43 -11.81 -8.58
CA THR A 14 -0.66 -12.47 -7.83
C THR A 14 -0.20 -13.32 -6.65
N ASP A 15 1.12 -13.55 -6.52
CA ASP A 15 1.69 -14.50 -5.57
C ASP A 15 1.90 -13.89 -4.18
N LEU A 16 0.84 -13.95 -3.35
CA LEU A 16 0.90 -13.58 -1.94
C LEU A 16 1.79 -14.52 -1.11
N THR A 17 2.04 -15.74 -1.59
CA THR A 17 2.84 -16.74 -0.86
C THR A 17 4.31 -16.35 -0.86
N ARG A 18 4.81 -15.81 -1.96
CA ARG A 18 6.20 -15.32 -2.07
C ARG A 18 6.57 -14.33 -0.97
N LEU A 19 5.63 -13.50 -0.52
CA LEU A 19 5.86 -12.46 0.50
C LEU A 19 6.22 -13.05 1.87
N THR A 20 5.95 -14.34 2.09
CA THR A 20 6.36 -15.08 3.29
C THR A 20 7.86 -15.42 3.29
N LEU A 21 8.57 -15.25 2.18
CA LEU A 21 10.00 -15.55 2.07
C LEU A 21 10.85 -14.37 2.54
N PRO A 22 11.97 -14.62 3.25
CA PRO A 22 12.90 -13.57 3.62
C PRO A 22 13.47 -12.85 2.38
N PRO A 23 13.81 -11.55 2.50
CA PRO A 23 14.51 -10.83 1.44
C PRO A 23 15.87 -11.44 1.12
N SER A 24 16.18 -11.57 -0.17
CA SER A 24 17.50 -12.04 -0.58
C SER A 24 18.56 -10.99 -0.24
N PRO A 25 19.78 -11.37 0.22
CA PRO A 25 20.85 -10.41 0.46
C PRO A 25 21.13 -9.55 -0.78
N GLY A 26 21.00 -8.22 -0.65
CA GLY A 26 21.17 -7.27 -1.76
C GLY A 26 19.90 -6.98 -2.59
N GLU A 27 18.77 -7.62 -2.30
CA GLU A 27 17.46 -7.24 -2.85
C GLU A 27 17.00 -5.91 -2.24
N ARG A 28 16.65 -4.93 -3.09
CA ARG A 28 16.14 -3.62 -2.66
C ARG A 28 15.02 -3.13 -3.58
N THR A 29 14.07 -2.37 -3.05
CA THR A 29 13.01 -1.71 -3.82
C THR A 29 13.12 -0.21 -3.65
N GLY A 30 12.75 0.56 -4.67
CA GLY A 30 12.70 2.01 -4.62
C GLY A 30 11.64 2.61 -5.53
N CYS A 31 11.50 3.94 -5.48
CA CYS A 31 10.64 4.72 -6.35
C CYS A 31 11.39 5.94 -6.90
N GLN A 32 11.41 6.09 -8.22
CA GLN A 32 11.81 7.34 -8.85
C GLN A 32 10.55 8.15 -9.21
N SER A 33 10.47 9.37 -8.71
CA SER A 33 9.30 10.24 -8.86
C SER A 33 9.68 11.66 -9.29
N SER A 34 8.64 12.45 -9.62
CA SER A 34 8.74 13.89 -9.91
C SER A 34 8.83 14.79 -8.67
N ARG A 35 9.10 14.23 -7.48
CA ARG A 35 9.20 14.94 -6.21
C ARG A 35 10.00 16.24 -6.27
N ASP A 36 9.74 17.14 -5.34
CA ASP A 36 10.58 18.31 -5.14
C ASP A 36 12.01 17.90 -4.73
N ARG A 37 12.98 18.26 -5.57
CA ARG A 37 14.40 17.93 -5.35
C ARG A 37 15.07 18.87 -4.34
N ARG A 38 14.38 19.92 -3.86
CA ARG A 38 14.85 20.76 -2.74
C ARG A 38 14.85 19.98 -1.42
N SER A 39 13.94 19.02 -1.24
CA SER A 39 13.95 18.08 -0.11
C SER A 39 15.17 17.15 -0.21
N HIS A 40 16.17 17.38 0.65
CA HIS A 40 17.39 16.57 0.69
C HIS A 40 18.04 16.53 2.08
N TYR A 41 18.84 15.50 2.32
CA TYR A 41 19.75 15.42 3.47
C TYR A 41 21.10 16.04 3.12
N ASP A 42 21.55 17.04 3.87
CA ASP A 42 22.89 17.59 3.73
C ASP A 42 23.85 16.89 4.70
N ALA A 43 24.74 16.07 4.14
CA ALA A 43 25.74 15.32 4.91
C ALA A 43 26.78 16.22 5.61
N THR A 44 26.92 17.48 5.20
CA THR A 44 27.88 18.42 5.80
C THR A 44 27.33 18.98 7.12
N SER A 45 26.08 19.42 7.11
CA SER A 45 25.40 19.92 8.31
C SER A 45 24.80 18.81 9.17
N GLY A 46 24.58 17.63 8.58
CA GLY A 46 23.93 16.49 9.23
C GLY A 46 22.43 16.67 9.39
N THR A 47 21.80 17.55 8.60
CA THR A 47 20.38 17.90 8.73
C THR A 47 19.62 17.76 7.42
N TYR A 48 18.31 17.58 7.53
CA TYR A 48 17.38 17.66 6.40
C TYR A 48 17.11 19.12 6.03
N GLN A 49 17.11 19.41 4.73
CA GLN A 49 16.97 20.73 4.14
C GLN A 49 15.70 20.77 3.31
N ALA A 50 14.88 21.81 3.53
CA ALA A 50 13.59 22.01 2.85
C ALA A 50 12.77 20.72 2.78
N TRP A 51 12.66 20.00 3.90
CA TRP A 51 12.13 18.64 3.94
C TRP A 51 10.63 18.54 3.62
N ASP A 52 9.94 19.68 3.66
CA ASP A 52 8.53 19.94 3.37
C ASP A 52 8.32 20.66 2.02
N ALA A 53 9.28 20.56 1.09
CA ALA A 53 9.14 21.16 -0.23
C ALA A 53 8.19 20.33 -1.11
N ASN A 54 7.26 20.99 -1.79
CA ASN A 54 6.07 20.38 -2.41
C ASN A 54 5.89 20.75 -3.90
N ASP A 55 6.96 21.04 -4.64
CA ASP A 55 6.93 21.18 -6.11
C ASP A 55 7.08 19.80 -6.80
N ASP A 56 6.08 18.93 -6.58
CA ASP A 56 6.18 17.51 -6.90
C ASP A 56 5.87 17.14 -8.35
N GLY A 57 5.71 18.15 -9.21
CA GLY A 57 5.51 18.00 -10.64
C GLY A 57 6.76 18.24 -11.49
N SER A 58 7.81 18.86 -10.93
CA SER A 58 8.95 19.38 -11.69
C SER A 58 10.24 18.56 -11.56
N GLY A 59 10.30 17.63 -10.62
CA GLY A 59 11.49 16.84 -10.31
C GLY A 59 11.91 15.87 -11.41
N PHE A 60 13.21 15.73 -11.59
CA PHE A 60 13.86 14.75 -12.46
C PHE A 60 15.31 14.49 -11.99
N ILE A 61 15.97 13.45 -12.52
CA ILE A 61 17.35 13.10 -12.16
C ILE A 61 18.34 14.08 -12.80
N ARG A 62 18.23 14.27 -14.12
CA ARG A 62 19.00 15.24 -14.90
C ARG A 62 18.27 15.61 -16.18
N ARG A 63 18.69 16.70 -16.83
CA ARG A 63 18.24 17.09 -18.16
C ARG A 63 19.26 16.63 -19.22
N ASP A 64 18.77 16.11 -20.33
CA ASP A 64 19.55 15.70 -21.50
C ASP A 64 18.98 16.41 -22.73
N GLY A 65 19.56 17.56 -23.11
CA GLY A 65 18.95 18.42 -24.13
C GLY A 65 17.55 18.92 -23.73
N GLU A 66 16.54 18.59 -24.52
CA GLU A 66 15.14 18.97 -24.25
C GLU A 66 14.36 17.92 -23.43
N ARG A 67 14.90 16.71 -23.29
CA ARG A 67 14.27 15.63 -22.50
C ARG A 67 14.80 15.62 -21.06
N ILE A 68 13.99 15.08 -20.17
CA ILE A 68 14.38 14.81 -18.78
C ILE A 68 14.65 13.33 -18.58
N VAL A 69 15.67 12.99 -17.80
CA VAL A 69 15.93 11.62 -17.33
C VAL A 69 15.20 11.44 -16.01
N VAL A 70 14.31 10.45 -15.94
CA VAL A 70 13.42 10.20 -14.80
C VAL A 70 13.71 8.89 -14.08
N PHE A 71 14.48 8.00 -14.71
CA PHE A 71 14.94 6.75 -14.15
C PHE A 71 16.33 6.44 -14.71
N ASP A 72 17.26 6.00 -13.88
CA ASP A 72 18.64 5.68 -14.26
C ASP A 72 19.26 4.74 -13.21
N GLU A 73 19.12 3.43 -13.41
CA GLU A 73 19.52 2.42 -12.42
C GLU A 73 20.35 1.29 -13.04
N ASP A 74 21.42 0.91 -12.32
CA ASP A 74 22.27 -0.23 -12.63
C ASP A 74 21.82 -1.52 -11.93
N GLY A 75 22.17 -2.65 -12.55
CA GLY A 75 22.02 -4.00 -12.04
C GLY A 75 20.81 -4.75 -12.62
N PRO A 76 20.64 -6.03 -12.24
CA PRO A 76 19.43 -6.77 -12.57
C PRO A 76 18.25 -6.16 -11.83
N GLY A 77 17.28 -5.61 -12.55
CA GLY A 77 16.11 -4.99 -11.94
C GLY A 77 14.82 -5.20 -12.74
N VAL A 78 13.71 -4.93 -12.08
CA VAL A 78 12.38 -4.96 -12.68
C VAL A 78 11.63 -3.72 -12.24
N ILE A 79 11.13 -2.94 -13.20
CA ILE A 79 10.12 -1.91 -12.93
C ILE A 79 8.77 -2.60 -12.82
N TRP A 80 8.07 -2.37 -11.72
CA TRP A 80 6.81 -3.02 -11.38
C TRP A 80 5.60 -2.14 -11.67
N ARG A 81 5.68 -0.85 -11.32
CA ARG A 81 4.61 0.11 -11.56
C ARG A 81 5.17 1.38 -12.18
N VAL A 82 4.46 1.87 -13.18
CA VAL A 82 4.52 3.27 -13.61
C VAL A 82 3.18 3.92 -13.34
N TRP A 83 3.18 5.14 -12.81
CA TRP A 83 1.98 5.94 -12.61
C TRP A 83 2.19 7.38 -13.08
N SER A 84 1.10 8.03 -13.51
CA SER A 84 1.07 9.47 -13.78
C SER A 84 -0.34 10.03 -13.57
N ALA A 85 -0.43 11.25 -13.01
CA ALA A 85 -1.67 11.98 -12.85
C ALA A 85 -2.20 12.55 -14.17
N LEU A 86 -1.32 12.93 -15.09
CA LEU A 86 -1.69 13.51 -16.39
C LEU A 86 -0.63 13.20 -17.46
N PRO A 87 -0.56 11.97 -17.99
CA PRO A 87 0.37 11.66 -19.07
C PRO A 87 -0.05 12.31 -20.39
N GLY A 88 0.91 12.99 -21.02
CA GLY A 88 0.76 13.84 -22.19
C GLY A 88 1.20 13.19 -23.51
N ALA A 89 1.32 14.02 -24.55
CA ALA A 89 1.67 13.60 -25.90
C ALA A 89 3.19 13.43 -26.10
N GLY A 90 3.99 14.05 -25.22
CA GLY A 90 5.44 13.84 -25.15
C GLY A 90 5.77 12.38 -24.92
N TRP A 91 6.90 11.95 -25.46
CA TRP A 91 7.28 10.55 -25.48
C TRP A 91 7.91 10.10 -24.17
N ILE A 92 7.54 8.89 -23.73
CA ILE A 92 8.35 8.09 -22.81
C ILE A 92 9.24 7.17 -23.64
N ARG A 93 10.52 7.14 -23.29
CA ARG A 93 11.50 6.22 -23.91
C ARG A 93 12.25 5.45 -22.85
N ILE A 94 12.39 4.15 -23.07
CA ILE A 94 13.01 3.21 -22.14
C ILE A 94 14.12 2.46 -22.87
N TRP A 95 15.36 2.67 -22.42
CA TRP A 95 16.54 1.93 -22.90
C TRP A 95 16.89 0.85 -21.89
N LEU A 96 17.09 -0.38 -22.37
CA LEU A 96 17.46 -1.52 -21.54
C LEU A 96 18.81 -2.05 -22.00
N ASP A 97 19.69 -2.33 -21.04
CA ASP A 97 20.92 -3.09 -21.21
C ASP A 97 21.85 -2.58 -22.30
N GLY A 98 21.93 -1.25 -22.43
CA GLY A 98 22.80 -0.56 -23.39
C GLY A 98 22.35 -0.70 -24.85
N ALA A 99 21.05 -0.93 -25.09
CA ALA A 99 20.50 -0.90 -26.45
C ALA A 99 20.76 0.46 -27.13
N ASP A 100 21.11 0.43 -28.43
CA ASP A 100 21.38 1.64 -29.22
C ASP A 100 20.12 2.48 -29.45
N GLU A 101 18.95 1.85 -29.46
CA GLU A 101 17.63 2.45 -29.64
C GLU A 101 16.73 2.11 -28.44
N PRO A 102 15.74 2.97 -28.10
CA PRO A 102 14.81 2.69 -27.01
C PRO A 102 13.98 1.45 -27.31
N VAL A 103 13.92 0.52 -26.35
CA VAL A 103 13.12 -0.72 -26.44
C VAL A 103 11.63 -0.41 -26.40
N ILE A 104 11.24 0.60 -25.62
CA ILE A 104 9.88 1.13 -25.58
C ILE A 104 9.95 2.61 -25.93
N ALA A 105 9.19 3.03 -26.93
CA ALA A 105 9.09 4.43 -27.35
C ALA A 105 7.67 4.72 -27.84
N LEU A 106 6.90 5.43 -27.02
CA LEU A 106 5.49 5.80 -27.27
C LEU A 106 5.22 7.19 -26.70
N SER A 107 4.12 7.82 -27.08
CA SER A 107 3.60 8.94 -26.28
C SER A 107 3.34 8.44 -24.85
N PHE A 108 3.59 9.28 -23.84
CA PHE A 108 3.43 8.85 -22.45
C PHE A 108 1.97 8.49 -22.16
N ARG A 109 1.02 9.15 -22.83
CA ARG A 109 -0.39 8.75 -22.85
C ARG A 109 -0.60 7.34 -23.40
N ASP A 110 -0.09 7.04 -24.60
CA ASP A 110 -0.28 5.73 -25.24
C ASP A 110 0.44 4.61 -24.48
N PHE A 111 1.48 4.92 -23.71
CA PHE A 111 2.13 3.95 -22.82
C PHE A 111 1.18 3.36 -21.79
N PHE A 112 0.10 4.03 -21.39
CA PHE A 112 -0.93 3.44 -20.54
C PHE A 112 -2.05 2.75 -21.32
N GLU A 113 -2.16 3.01 -22.63
CA GLU A 113 -3.27 2.56 -23.45
C GLU A 113 -2.90 1.47 -24.46
N ARG A 114 -1.61 1.15 -24.68
CA ARG A 114 -1.19 0.25 -25.78
C ARG A 114 -0.03 -0.69 -25.41
N PHE A 115 0.06 -1.80 -26.14
CA PHE A 115 1.29 -2.59 -26.28
C PHE A 115 2.03 -2.15 -27.54
N GLY A 116 3.16 -1.45 -27.38
CA GLY A 116 3.91 -0.96 -28.53
C GLY A 116 3.03 -0.15 -29.47
N THR A 117 3.05 -0.48 -30.76
CA THR A 117 2.33 0.25 -31.82
C THR A 117 0.96 -0.34 -32.18
N ASP A 118 0.38 -1.19 -31.32
CA ASP A 118 -0.94 -1.76 -31.55
C ASP A 118 -1.99 -0.65 -31.77
N VAL A 119 -2.91 -0.87 -32.72
CA VAL A 119 -4.00 0.08 -32.99
C VAL A 119 -5.10 0.00 -31.92
N PRO A 120 -5.56 -1.20 -31.50
CA PRO A 120 -6.55 -1.30 -30.42
C PRO A 120 -5.93 -0.96 -29.05
N PRO A 121 -6.74 -0.38 -28.13
CA PRO A 121 -6.31 -0.22 -26.76
C PRO A 121 -5.99 -1.55 -26.06
N LEU A 122 -5.09 -1.48 -25.10
CA LEU A 122 -4.68 -2.53 -24.20
C LEU A 122 -5.90 -3.10 -23.45
N ASN A 123 -6.08 -4.41 -23.50
CA ASN A 123 -7.20 -5.10 -22.87
C ASN A 123 -6.76 -5.91 -21.65
N LEU A 124 -6.07 -5.24 -20.71
CA LEU A 124 -5.62 -5.77 -19.42
C LEU A 124 -6.03 -4.82 -18.28
N PRO A 125 -7.35 -4.62 -18.06
CA PRO A 125 -7.87 -3.56 -17.19
C PRO A 125 -7.39 -3.64 -15.73
N GLU A 126 -7.01 -4.82 -15.23
CA GLU A 126 -6.51 -5.00 -13.87
C GLU A 126 -5.01 -4.70 -13.75
N LEU A 127 -4.28 -4.77 -14.88
CA LEU A 127 -2.87 -4.42 -14.96
C LEU A 127 -2.63 -2.97 -15.40
N VAL A 128 -3.62 -2.31 -16.02
CA VAL A 128 -3.56 -0.88 -16.36
C VAL A 128 -4.78 -0.09 -15.89
N PRO A 129 -5.13 -0.13 -14.58
CA PRO A 129 -6.32 0.56 -14.10
C PRO A 129 -6.12 2.08 -14.11
N THR A 130 -7.21 2.80 -14.39
CA THR A 130 -7.32 4.23 -14.09
C THR A 130 -8.14 4.40 -12.82
N LEU A 131 -7.51 4.87 -11.73
CA LEU A 131 -8.13 5.03 -10.42
C LEU A 131 -8.34 6.50 -10.18
N SER A 132 -9.59 6.98 -10.21
CA SER A 132 -9.93 8.41 -10.09
C SER A 132 -8.90 9.34 -10.76
N ARG A 133 -8.85 9.30 -12.10
CA ARG A 133 -7.92 10.04 -12.99
C ARG A 133 -6.45 9.59 -12.97
N GLY A 134 -5.96 8.94 -11.92
CA GLY A 134 -4.59 8.40 -11.87
C GLY A 134 -4.40 7.19 -12.78
N ARG A 135 -3.44 7.26 -13.70
CA ARG A 135 -3.15 6.15 -14.64
C ARG A 135 -2.06 5.26 -14.09
N ASN A 136 -2.33 3.96 -13.95
CA ASN A 136 -1.37 2.98 -13.44
C ASN A 136 -1.03 1.95 -14.52
N ARG A 137 0.20 1.41 -14.47
CA ARG A 137 0.62 0.28 -15.31
C ARG A 137 1.52 -0.68 -14.52
N PHE A 138 1.07 -1.93 -14.38
CA PHE A 138 1.71 -3.01 -13.63
C PHE A 138 2.31 -4.11 -14.53
N ILE A 139 2.64 -3.79 -15.78
CA ILE A 139 3.29 -4.74 -16.71
C ILE A 139 4.80 -4.71 -16.41
N PRO A 140 5.42 -5.82 -15.95
CA PRO A 140 6.82 -5.82 -15.53
C PRO A 140 7.79 -5.45 -16.66
N ILE A 141 8.79 -4.61 -16.38
CA ILE A 141 9.85 -4.25 -17.34
C ILE A 141 11.20 -4.67 -16.74
N PRO A 142 11.69 -5.88 -17.04
CA PRO A 142 13.00 -6.37 -16.59
C PRO A 142 14.15 -5.77 -17.39
N TYR A 143 15.30 -5.59 -16.73
CA TYR A 143 16.59 -5.24 -17.33
C TYR A 143 17.71 -5.97 -16.57
N GLN A 144 18.73 -6.44 -17.27
CA GLN A 144 19.79 -7.26 -16.69
C GLN A 144 20.97 -6.45 -16.14
N ARG A 145 21.29 -5.32 -16.77
CA ARG A 145 22.50 -4.52 -16.54
C ARG A 145 22.18 -3.08 -16.19
N HIS A 146 21.28 -2.44 -16.94
CA HIS A 146 21.01 -1.02 -16.78
C HIS A 146 19.67 -0.64 -17.43
N CYS A 147 18.95 0.30 -16.85
CA CYS A 147 17.77 0.89 -17.45
C CYS A 147 17.78 2.42 -17.30
N THR A 148 17.52 3.11 -18.40
CA THR A 148 17.29 4.57 -18.43
C THR A 148 15.90 4.85 -18.97
N ILE A 149 15.17 5.77 -18.33
CA ILE A 149 13.90 6.29 -18.82
C ILE A 149 13.99 7.79 -19.00
N THR A 150 13.57 8.28 -20.17
CA THR A 150 13.43 9.71 -20.45
C THR A 150 12.00 10.09 -20.78
N LEU A 151 11.63 11.32 -20.44
CA LEU A 151 10.39 11.96 -20.87
C LEU A 151 10.71 13.21 -21.72
N ASP A 152 10.08 13.32 -22.88
CA ASP A 152 10.21 14.47 -23.78
C ASP A 152 9.37 15.67 -23.34
N PRO A 153 9.58 16.85 -23.93
CA PRO A 153 8.61 17.95 -23.85
C PRO A 153 7.18 17.47 -24.11
N GLU A 154 6.21 18.09 -23.42
CA GLU A 154 4.78 17.70 -23.44
C GLU A 154 4.47 16.32 -22.81
N TRP A 155 5.39 15.76 -22.00
CA TRP A 155 5.15 14.51 -21.29
C TRP A 155 3.98 14.59 -20.30
N GLY A 156 3.63 15.77 -19.79
CA GLY A 156 2.48 15.95 -18.89
C GLY A 156 2.90 16.31 -17.46
N ALA A 157 2.21 15.75 -16.47
CA ALA A 157 2.43 16.08 -15.07
C ALA A 157 2.40 14.84 -14.16
N TYR A 158 3.30 14.87 -13.18
CA TYR A 158 3.54 13.89 -12.12
C TYR A 158 3.88 12.48 -12.62
N TYR A 159 4.90 11.85 -12.03
CA TYR A 159 5.20 10.45 -12.32
C TYR A 159 5.75 9.72 -11.11
N HIS A 160 5.46 8.42 -11.04
CA HIS A 160 6.05 7.45 -10.11
C HIS A 160 6.53 6.23 -10.90
N ILE A 161 7.72 5.73 -10.60
CA ILE A 161 8.30 4.52 -11.20
C ILE A 161 8.85 3.65 -10.08
N THR A 162 8.12 2.60 -9.69
CA THR A 162 8.57 1.66 -8.65
C THR A 162 9.34 0.51 -9.27
N TYR A 163 10.41 0.08 -8.59
CA TYR A 163 11.30 -0.96 -9.10
C TYR A 163 11.90 -1.79 -7.98
N THR A 164 12.26 -3.04 -8.28
CA THR A 164 13.15 -3.86 -7.45
C THR A 164 14.48 -4.03 -8.16
N ARG A 165 15.59 -3.81 -7.46
CA ARG A 165 16.92 -4.30 -7.84
C ARG A 165 17.19 -5.62 -7.13
N PHE A 166 17.52 -6.64 -7.90
CA PHE A 166 17.86 -7.97 -7.42
C PHE A 166 19.35 -8.07 -7.07
N PRO A 167 19.74 -9.09 -6.28
CA PRO A 167 21.15 -9.37 -6.03
C PRO A 167 21.94 -9.55 -7.33
N ASP A 168 23.19 -9.10 -7.34
CA ASP A 168 24.08 -9.23 -8.50
C ASP A 168 24.18 -10.71 -8.95
N GLY A 169 24.20 -10.91 -10.27
CA GLY A 169 24.21 -12.25 -10.89
C GLY A 169 22.85 -12.96 -10.94
N THR A 170 21.77 -12.30 -10.49
CA THR A 170 20.40 -12.73 -10.82
C THR A 170 20.17 -12.63 -12.33
N GLY A 171 19.73 -13.73 -12.94
CA GLY A 171 19.34 -13.78 -14.35
C GLY A 171 17.92 -13.27 -14.56
N LEU A 172 17.74 -12.31 -15.46
CA LEU A 172 16.43 -11.75 -15.82
C LEU A 172 16.17 -11.92 -17.32
N PRO A 173 14.88 -12.03 -17.72
CA PRO A 173 14.53 -12.22 -19.12
C PRO A 173 14.79 -10.95 -19.93
N ASP A 174 15.21 -11.13 -21.18
CA ASP A 174 15.55 -10.04 -22.08
C ASP A 174 14.31 -9.49 -22.81
N LEU A 175 13.87 -8.29 -22.40
CA LEU A 175 12.71 -7.64 -23.00
C LEU A 175 13.03 -6.92 -24.33
N ARG A 176 14.30 -6.81 -24.74
CA ARG A 176 14.69 -6.11 -25.99
C ARG A 176 14.10 -6.76 -27.25
N HIS A 177 13.72 -8.04 -27.16
CA HIS A 177 13.07 -8.78 -28.24
C HIS A 177 11.54 -8.74 -28.18
N GLY A 178 10.96 -7.96 -27.26
CA GLY A 178 9.52 -7.89 -27.04
C GLY A 178 8.98 -9.07 -26.23
N LEU A 179 7.65 -9.10 -26.07
CA LEU A 179 6.95 -10.16 -25.35
C LEU A 179 6.59 -11.31 -26.28
N ASP A 180 7.07 -12.50 -25.97
CA ASP A 180 6.67 -13.71 -26.68
C ASP A 180 5.20 -14.10 -26.40
N ARG A 181 4.71 -15.11 -27.12
CA ARG A 181 3.33 -15.61 -26.96
C ARG A 181 3.06 -16.14 -25.54
N GLY A 182 4.04 -16.76 -24.90
CA GLY A 182 3.91 -17.31 -23.55
C GLY A 182 3.70 -16.21 -22.51
N ALA A 183 4.51 -15.15 -22.59
CA ALA A 183 4.40 -13.95 -21.78
C ALA A 183 3.04 -13.26 -21.96
N GLN A 184 2.55 -13.11 -23.20
CA GLN A 184 1.24 -12.51 -23.48
C GLN A 184 0.09 -13.33 -22.88
N ILE A 185 0.13 -14.67 -22.99
CA ILE A 185 -0.85 -15.57 -22.37
C ILE A 185 -0.80 -15.45 -20.84
N ALA A 186 0.40 -15.40 -20.26
CA ALA A 186 0.58 -15.28 -18.82
C ALA A 186 0.06 -13.94 -18.29
N LEU A 187 0.25 -12.82 -19.02
CA LEU A 187 -0.33 -11.52 -18.66
C LEU A 187 -1.87 -11.57 -18.66
N ALA A 188 -2.47 -12.17 -19.69
CA ALA A 188 -3.92 -12.34 -19.77
C ALA A 188 -4.45 -13.25 -18.64
N ALA A 189 -3.68 -14.27 -18.23
CA ALA A 189 -4.03 -15.13 -17.11
C ALA A 189 -3.93 -14.39 -15.76
N ALA A 190 -2.90 -13.57 -15.57
CA ALA A 190 -2.72 -12.74 -14.38
C ALA A 190 -3.84 -11.69 -14.25
N ASP A 191 -4.14 -10.96 -15.32
CA ASP A 191 -5.27 -10.01 -15.37
C ASP A 191 -6.60 -10.70 -15.01
N ARG A 192 -6.86 -11.88 -15.59
CA ARG A 192 -8.05 -12.67 -15.24
C ARG A 192 -8.05 -13.11 -13.77
N ALA A 193 -6.91 -13.48 -13.20
CA ALA A 193 -6.83 -13.82 -11.78
C ALA A 193 -7.11 -12.60 -10.88
N LEU A 194 -6.57 -11.42 -11.24
CA LEU A 194 -6.78 -10.17 -10.51
C LEU A 194 -8.25 -9.69 -10.58
N SER A 195 -8.96 -9.93 -11.69
CA SER A 195 -10.40 -9.64 -11.78
C SER A 195 -11.26 -10.53 -10.87
N GLN A 196 -10.70 -11.65 -10.37
CA GLN A 196 -11.34 -12.56 -9.42
C GLN A 196 -11.04 -12.21 -7.96
N ARG A 197 -10.35 -11.08 -7.70
CA ARG A 197 -10.12 -10.56 -6.34
C ARG A 197 -11.42 -10.47 -5.53
N GLY A 198 -11.28 -10.59 -4.21
CA GLY A 198 -12.41 -10.64 -3.27
C GLY A 198 -13.27 -11.90 -3.30
N ARG A 199 -13.04 -12.84 -4.22
CA ARG A 199 -13.75 -14.13 -4.18
C ARG A 199 -13.47 -14.87 -2.88
N ARG A 200 -14.52 -15.45 -2.32
CA ARG A 200 -14.44 -16.31 -1.14
C ARG A 200 -13.65 -17.57 -1.49
N ARG A 201 -12.54 -17.75 -0.79
CA ARG A 201 -11.64 -18.90 -0.95
C ARG A 201 -12.37 -20.17 -0.49
N ARG A 202 -12.26 -21.24 -1.27
CA ARG A 202 -12.70 -22.58 -0.84
C ARG A 202 -11.50 -23.32 -0.26
N ALA A 203 -11.72 -24.06 0.83
CA ALA A 203 -10.69 -24.95 1.35
C ALA A 203 -10.37 -26.04 0.32
N ALA A 204 -9.08 -26.19 0.01
CA ALA A 204 -8.56 -27.25 -0.84
C ALA A 204 -8.42 -28.57 -0.04
N PRO A 205 -8.26 -29.73 -0.71
CA PRO A 205 -7.98 -30.99 -0.03
C PRO A 205 -6.75 -30.86 0.89
N GLY A 206 -6.90 -31.30 2.15
CA GLY A 206 -5.84 -31.20 3.17
C GLY A 206 -5.87 -29.90 4.00
N GLU A 207 -6.72 -28.94 3.64
CA GLU A 207 -6.92 -27.71 4.42
C GLU A 207 -8.13 -27.84 5.35
N GLN A 208 -8.05 -27.18 6.50
CA GLN A 208 -9.09 -27.13 7.50
C GLN A 208 -9.89 -25.83 7.37
N LEU A 209 -11.20 -25.96 7.21
CA LEU A 209 -12.16 -24.86 7.33
C LEU A 209 -12.71 -24.80 8.77
N VAL A 210 -12.54 -23.67 9.43
CA VAL A 210 -13.08 -23.39 10.75
C VAL A 210 -14.18 -22.34 10.62
N ARG A 211 -15.34 -22.61 11.22
CA ARG A 211 -16.43 -21.64 11.39
C ARG A 211 -16.82 -21.58 12.86
N ARG A 212 -16.94 -20.37 13.39
CA ARG A 212 -17.31 -20.11 14.79
C ARG A 212 -18.18 -18.87 14.87
N ARG A 213 -19.26 -18.95 15.65
CA ARG A 213 -19.97 -17.78 16.15
C ARG A 213 -19.43 -17.48 17.54
N CYS A 214 -18.91 -16.29 17.75
CA CYS A 214 -18.22 -15.87 18.96
C CYS A 214 -19.06 -14.78 19.63
N ARG A 215 -19.61 -15.09 20.81
CA ARG A 215 -20.29 -14.11 21.64
C ARG A 215 -19.26 -13.43 22.55
N LEU A 216 -18.90 -12.21 22.24
CA LEU A 216 -17.87 -11.46 22.96
C LEU A 216 -18.54 -10.62 24.05
N GLU A 217 -18.42 -11.05 25.31
CA GLU A 217 -18.94 -10.29 26.43
C GLU A 217 -18.18 -8.97 26.63
N ALA A 218 -18.86 -7.96 27.15
CA ALA A 218 -18.31 -6.62 27.37
C ALA A 218 -17.02 -6.67 28.22
N GLY A 219 -15.98 -5.98 27.76
CA GLY A 219 -14.67 -5.90 28.43
C GLY A 219 -13.88 -7.20 28.48
N THR A 220 -14.20 -8.19 27.63
CA THR A 220 -13.52 -9.49 27.62
C THR A 220 -12.69 -9.71 26.36
N ALA A 221 -11.67 -10.57 26.47
CA ALA A 221 -10.94 -11.11 25.34
C ALA A 221 -10.98 -12.63 25.40
N SER A 222 -11.34 -13.26 24.28
CA SER A 222 -11.55 -14.71 24.19
C SER A 222 -10.64 -15.31 23.12
N GLU A 223 -9.89 -16.36 23.46
CA GLU A 223 -9.25 -17.21 22.46
C GLU A 223 -10.36 -17.97 21.72
N VAL A 224 -10.51 -17.71 20.42
CA VAL A 224 -11.57 -18.31 19.59
C VAL A 224 -11.04 -19.37 18.63
N TRP A 225 -9.72 -19.42 18.46
CA TRP A 225 -9.04 -20.46 17.68
C TRP A 225 -7.58 -20.60 18.12
N SER A 226 -7.10 -21.84 18.14
CA SER A 226 -5.69 -22.18 18.31
C SER A 226 -5.30 -23.39 17.47
N HIS A 227 -4.02 -23.49 17.16
CA HIS A 227 -3.43 -24.58 16.38
C HIS A 227 -2.06 -24.93 16.94
N HIS A 228 -1.75 -26.22 17.03
CA HIS A 228 -0.46 -26.73 17.46
C HIS A 228 0.31 -27.32 16.28
N GLY A 229 1.61 -27.05 16.22
CA GLY A 229 2.46 -27.45 15.11
C GLY A 229 2.47 -26.45 13.96
N ALA A 230 3.12 -26.83 12.86
CA ALA A 230 3.32 -25.96 11.71
C ALA A 230 2.07 -25.87 10.81
N GLY A 231 1.83 -24.69 10.27
CA GLY A 231 0.69 -24.43 9.39
C GLY A 231 0.75 -23.04 8.77
N ALA A 232 -0.28 -22.69 8.02
CA ALA A 232 -0.52 -21.33 7.56
C ALA A 232 -2.00 -21.01 7.56
N VAL A 233 -2.36 -19.82 8.05
CA VAL A 233 -3.69 -19.24 7.78
C VAL A 233 -3.69 -18.73 6.35
N LEU A 234 -4.62 -19.22 5.54
CA LEU A 234 -4.72 -18.95 4.10
C LEU A 234 -5.90 -18.06 3.73
N SER A 235 -6.86 -17.93 4.64
CA SER A 235 -7.97 -16.99 4.54
C SER A 235 -8.58 -16.77 5.92
N LEU A 236 -8.94 -15.54 6.22
CA LEU A 236 -9.65 -15.11 7.41
C LEU A 236 -10.83 -14.25 6.96
N ARG A 237 -12.02 -14.51 7.52
CA ARG A 237 -13.20 -13.66 7.37
C ARG A 237 -13.84 -13.40 8.72
N LEU A 238 -14.29 -12.17 8.92
CA LEU A 238 -15.01 -11.74 10.12
C LEU A 238 -16.23 -10.93 9.74
N ARG A 239 -17.34 -11.22 10.42
CA ARG A 239 -18.61 -10.49 10.32
C ARG A 239 -19.05 -10.08 11.72
N ILE A 240 -19.32 -8.80 11.94
CA ILE A 240 -19.98 -8.33 13.15
C ILE A 240 -21.50 -8.41 12.95
N ASP A 241 -22.20 -9.17 13.81
CA ASP A 241 -23.64 -9.36 13.73
C ASP A 241 -24.39 -8.23 14.44
N GLU A 242 -24.30 -7.01 13.89
CA GLU A 242 -24.96 -5.81 14.41
C GLU A 242 -25.71 -5.08 13.28
N PRO A 243 -27.04 -5.15 13.22
CA PRO A 243 -27.83 -4.54 12.16
C PRO A 243 -27.91 -3.01 12.28
N ASP A 244 -27.80 -2.43 13.48
CA ASP A 244 -27.83 -0.97 13.64
C ASP A 244 -26.50 -0.35 13.17
N PRO A 245 -26.51 0.55 12.16
CA PRO A 245 -25.27 1.11 11.63
C PRO A 245 -24.43 1.88 12.65
N ALA A 246 -25.05 2.62 13.57
CA ALA A 246 -24.31 3.37 14.58
C ALA A 246 -23.64 2.43 15.59
N LEU A 247 -24.37 1.38 16.00
CA LEU A 247 -23.83 0.36 16.90
C LEU A 247 -22.75 -0.48 16.22
N ARG A 248 -22.91 -0.79 14.93
CA ARG A 248 -21.94 -1.55 14.13
C ARG A 248 -20.64 -0.79 13.95
N ARG A 249 -20.69 0.49 13.56
CA ARG A 249 -19.50 1.37 13.46
C ARG A 249 -18.72 1.42 14.77
N ARG A 250 -19.44 1.52 15.89
CA ARG A 250 -18.84 1.45 17.22
C ARG A 250 -18.20 0.09 17.48
N ALA A 251 -18.89 -1.01 17.17
CA ALA A 251 -18.38 -2.36 17.36
C ALA A 251 -17.14 -2.66 16.51
N LEU A 252 -17.08 -2.19 15.25
CA LEU A 252 -15.93 -2.33 14.36
C LEU A 252 -14.64 -1.69 14.91
N ARG A 253 -14.80 -0.61 15.68
CA ARG A 253 -13.69 0.10 16.34
C ARG A 253 -13.38 -0.47 17.73
N ALA A 254 -14.40 -0.91 18.47
CA ALA A 254 -14.27 -1.37 19.85
C ALA A 254 -13.84 -2.84 19.97
N CYS A 255 -14.29 -3.70 19.05
CA CYS A 255 -13.84 -5.08 18.98
C CYS A 255 -12.48 -5.16 18.31
N THR A 256 -11.60 -6.01 18.82
CA THR A 256 -10.22 -6.19 18.34
C THR A 256 -9.97 -7.62 17.91
N ILE A 257 -9.01 -7.77 17.00
CA ILE A 257 -8.38 -9.05 16.69
C ILE A 257 -6.93 -9.03 17.14
N ALA A 258 -6.47 -10.15 17.70
CA ALA A 258 -5.07 -10.40 17.96
C ALA A 258 -4.65 -11.79 17.47
N LEU A 259 -3.60 -11.88 16.65
CA LEU A 259 -2.98 -13.15 16.25
C LEU A 259 -1.56 -13.24 16.80
N PHE A 260 -1.21 -14.42 17.28
CA PHE A 260 0.10 -14.71 17.84
C PHE A 260 0.65 -15.98 17.20
N TRP A 261 1.94 -15.94 16.92
CA TRP A 261 2.66 -17.01 16.22
C TRP A 261 3.70 -17.61 17.15
N ASP A 262 3.90 -18.91 17.01
CA ASP A 262 5.04 -19.65 17.57
C ASP A 262 5.24 -19.53 19.08
N GLY A 263 4.13 -19.41 19.82
CA GLY A 263 4.16 -19.26 21.28
C GLY A 263 4.63 -17.89 21.77
N ALA A 264 4.77 -16.89 20.88
CA ALA A 264 5.10 -15.53 21.28
C ALA A 264 4.01 -14.93 22.17
N ASP A 265 4.39 -14.17 23.20
CA ASP A 265 3.46 -13.49 24.11
C ASP A 265 2.89 -12.19 23.52
N THR A 266 3.60 -11.59 22.57
CA THR A 266 3.18 -10.36 21.88
C THR A 266 2.43 -10.70 20.60
N ALA A 267 1.29 -10.05 20.39
CA ALA A 267 0.50 -10.21 19.17
C ALA A 267 1.26 -9.65 17.97
N ALA A 268 1.42 -10.49 16.95
CA ALA A 268 2.00 -10.10 15.66
C ALA A 268 0.99 -9.34 14.80
N VAL A 269 -0.29 -9.70 14.91
CA VAL A 269 -1.40 -8.90 14.38
C VAL A 269 -2.17 -8.32 15.55
N TRP A 270 -2.42 -7.02 15.55
CA TRP A 270 -3.38 -6.38 16.46
C TRP A 270 -4.04 -5.17 15.77
N SER A 271 -5.37 -5.14 15.76
CA SER A 271 -6.14 -4.06 15.14
C SER A 271 -7.58 -4.05 15.66
N PRO A 272 -8.29 -2.90 15.65
CA PRO A 272 -9.75 -2.92 15.53
C PRO A 272 -10.19 -3.79 14.34
N ILE A 273 -11.32 -4.47 14.45
CA ILE A 273 -11.80 -5.38 13.41
C ILE A 273 -12.05 -4.63 12.09
N GLY A 274 -12.67 -3.45 12.11
CA GLY A 274 -12.92 -2.67 10.89
C GLY A 274 -11.64 -2.28 10.17
N ALA A 275 -10.74 -1.61 10.90
CA ALA A 275 -9.48 -1.13 10.34
C ALA A 275 -8.59 -2.24 9.74
N LEU A 276 -8.63 -3.48 10.29
CA LEU A 276 -7.83 -4.61 9.77
C LEU A 276 -8.15 -4.92 8.30
N PHE A 277 -9.42 -4.76 7.90
CA PHE A 277 -9.87 -5.06 6.55
C PHE A 277 -9.98 -3.81 5.68
N GLY A 278 -9.31 -2.73 6.08
CA GLY A 278 -9.03 -1.56 5.25
C GLY A 278 -10.22 -0.65 4.92
N ALA A 279 -11.31 -0.69 5.69
CA ALA A 279 -12.33 0.34 5.61
C ALA A 279 -12.84 0.78 6.98
N GLU A 280 -12.87 2.10 7.16
CA GLU A 280 -13.51 2.79 8.28
C GLU A 280 -14.39 3.93 7.72
N PRO A 281 -15.52 4.29 8.36
CA PRO A 281 -15.95 3.90 9.71
C PRO A 281 -16.81 2.64 9.79
N ASP A 282 -17.28 2.12 8.66
CA ASP A 282 -18.25 1.03 8.54
C ASP A 282 -17.79 0.03 7.48
N PHE A 283 -18.51 -1.08 7.32
CA PHE A 283 -18.34 -1.93 6.15
C PHE A 283 -18.65 -1.15 4.87
N ALA A 284 -17.68 -1.14 3.97
CA ALA A 284 -17.77 -0.48 2.67
C ALA A 284 -17.34 -1.49 1.60
N PRO A 285 -18.21 -1.85 0.63
CA PRO A 285 -17.85 -2.86 -0.35
C PRO A 285 -16.68 -2.42 -1.23
N TYR A 286 -15.61 -3.19 -1.22
CA TYR A 286 -14.47 -3.02 -2.10
C TYR A 286 -13.63 -4.29 -2.19
N ARG A 287 -12.87 -4.44 -3.27
CA ARG A 287 -12.07 -5.65 -3.49
C ARG A 287 -10.64 -5.35 -3.89
N THR A 288 -9.71 -5.85 -3.09
CA THR A 288 -8.29 -5.97 -3.47
C THR A 288 -7.85 -7.43 -3.45
N LEU A 289 -6.63 -7.70 -3.89
CA LEU A 289 -6.10 -9.07 -3.90
C LEU A 289 -5.91 -9.62 -2.46
N PRO A 290 -5.22 -8.94 -1.54
CA PRO A 290 -4.95 -9.50 -0.22
C PRO A 290 -6.09 -9.31 0.78
N LEU A 291 -6.92 -8.27 0.69
CA LEU A 291 -8.00 -8.04 1.65
C LEU A 291 -9.12 -7.17 1.10
N GLY A 292 -10.23 -7.08 1.82
CA GLY A 292 -11.28 -6.12 1.55
C GLY A 292 -12.55 -6.44 2.29
N MET A 293 -13.67 -5.85 1.87
CA MET A 293 -14.96 -5.99 2.54
C MET A 293 -16.09 -6.14 1.53
N ASP A 294 -17.14 -6.85 1.92
CA ASP A 294 -18.48 -6.67 1.36
C ASP A 294 -19.36 -5.90 2.35
N GLU A 295 -20.68 -5.85 2.15
CA GLU A 295 -21.61 -5.11 3.01
C GLU A 295 -21.70 -5.67 4.45
N GLN A 296 -21.15 -6.87 4.71
CA GLN A 296 -21.32 -7.59 5.97
C GLN A 296 -20.02 -8.10 6.56
N GLU A 297 -19.12 -8.64 5.73
CA GLU A 297 -17.90 -9.30 6.19
C GLU A 297 -16.63 -8.73 5.55
N GLY A 298 -15.58 -8.67 6.36
CA GLY A 298 -14.21 -8.45 5.89
C GLY A 298 -13.56 -9.77 5.51
N TYR A 299 -12.68 -9.75 4.52
CA TYR A 299 -11.82 -10.88 4.17
C TYR A 299 -10.36 -10.47 4.12
N CYS A 300 -9.49 -11.40 4.51
CA CYS A 300 -8.05 -11.29 4.45
C CYS A 300 -7.47 -12.61 3.91
N HIS A 301 -6.69 -12.52 2.84
CA HIS A 301 -6.05 -13.60 2.10
C HIS A 301 -4.52 -13.54 2.19
N TRP A 302 -3.97 -12.64 3.02
CA TRP A 302 -2.55 -12.71 3.39
C TRP A 302 -2.24 -14.11 3.93
N VAL A 303 -1.14 -14.71 3.44
CA VAL A 303 -0.70 -16.04 3.87
C VAL A 303 0.06 -15.88 5.18
N MET A 304 -0.46 -16.42 6.28
CA MET A 304 0.14 -16.22 7.61
C MET A 304 0.73 -17.55 8.12
N PRO A 305 1.98 -17.90 7.76
CA PRO A 305 2.61 -19.14 8.20
C PRO A 305 3.04 -19.06 9.66
N PHE A 306 3.15 -20.22 10.30
CA PHE A 306 3.66 -20.43 11.65
C PHE A 306 4.32 -21.81 11.75
N ALA A 307 5.28 -21.96 12.64
CA ALA A 307 6.11 -23.16 12.79
C ALA A 307 5.71 -24.06 13.97
N THR A 308 5.41 -23.49 15.14
CA THR A 308 5.13 -24.27 16.36
C THR A 308 3.70 -24.14 16.83
N GLY A 309 2.99 -23.10 16.41
CA GLY A 309 1.56 -22.96 16.64
C GLY A 309 1.06 -21.54 16.39
N ALA A 310 -0.25 -21.38 16.48
CA ALA A 310 -0.92 -20.10 16.33
C ALA A 310 -2.12 -19.99 17.27
N ARG A 311 -2.45 -18.75 17.66
CA ARG A 311 -3.63 -18.45 18.49
C ARG A 311 -4.28 -17.14 18.01
N LEU A 312 -5.60 -17.15 17.90
CA LEU A 312 -6.45 -16.01 17.53
C LEU A 312 -7.33 -15.65 18.72
N VAL A 313 -7.19 -14.41 19.18
CA VAL A 313 -7.99 -13.83 20.26
C VAL A 313 -8.87 -12.72 19.68
N LEU A 314 -10.15 -12.74 20.00
CA LEU A 314 -11.06 -11.62 19.74
C LEU A 314 -11.35 -10.91 21.05
N GLY A 315 -11.15 -9.59 21.06
CA GLY A 315 -11.44 -8.71 22.19
C GLY A 315 -12.70 -7.89 21.94
N ASN A 316 -13.41 -7.55 23.02
CA ASN A 316 -14.49 -6.59 23.01
C ASN A 316 -14.29 -5.58 24.13
N ASP A 317 -13.81 -4.40 23.78
CA ASP A 317 -13.59 -3.32 24.74
C ASP A 317 -14.83 -2.43 24.90
N ASP A 318 -15.94 -2.71 24.20
CA ASP A 318 -17.21 -1.99 24.39
C ASP A 318 -17.92 -2.43 25.69
N ALA A 319 -18.88 -1.63 26.12
CA ALA A 319 -19.75 -1.92 27.26
C ALA A 319 -20.90 -2.89 26.91
N ARG A 320 -21.00 -3.34 25.66
CA ARG A 320 -22.08 -4.17 25.14
C ARG A 320 -21.53 -5.47 24.60
N THR A 321 -22.26 -6.55 24.79
CA THR A 321 -21.95 -7.84 24.16
C THR A 321 -22.08 -7.71 22.64
N VAL A 322 -21.14 -8.27 21.90
CA VAL A 322 -21.11 -8.26 20.43
C VAL A 322 -20.94 -9.69 19.92
N ASP A 323 -21.77 -10.08 18.95
CA ASP A 323 -21.64 -11.35 18.25
C ASP A 323 -20.75 -11.18 17.01
N VAL A 324 -19.76 -12.04 16.85
CA VAL A 324 -18.83 -12.04 15.72
C VAL A 324 -18.79 -13.44 15.09
N ASP A 325 -19.07 -13.53 13.79
CA ASP A 325 -18.82 -14.77 13.05
C ASP A 325 -17.40 -14.75 12.49
N LEU A 326 -16.68 -15.83 12.76
CA LEU A 326 -15.34 -16.12 12.27
C LEU A 326 -15.40 -17.27 11.26
N GLU A 327 -14.79 -17.06 10.10
CA GLU A 327 -14.37 -18.13 9.21
C GLU A 327 -12.86 -18.05 8.98
N LEU A 328 -12.18 -19.20 9.08
CA LEU A 328 -10.74 -19.30 8.86
C LEU A 328 -10.43 -20.56 8.05
N VAL A 329 -9.53 -20.45 7.07
CA VAL A 329 -8.95 -21.60 6.39
C VAL A 329 -7.48 -21.72 6.79
N CYS A 330 -7.10 -22.88 7.32
CA CYS A 330 -5.74 -23.22 7.71
C CYS A 330 -5.24 -24.40 6.87
N GLY A 331 -3.98 -24.37 6.44
CA GLY A 331 -3.37 -25.45 5.65
C GLY A 331 -1.92 -25.68 6.00
N ALA A 332 -1.27 -26.50 5.18
CA ALA A 332 0.17 -26.69 5.24
C ALA A 332 0.92 -25.38 4.97
N PRO A 333 2.08 -25.16 5.60
CA PRO A 333 2.94 -24.02 5.31
C PRO A 333 3.45 -24.11 3.86
N PRO A 334 3.67 -22.97 3.17
CA PRO A 334 4.09 -22.95 1.76
C PRO A 334 5.56 -23.35 1.51
N GLY A 335 6.29 -23.73 2.56
CA GLY A 335 7.71 -24.06 2.54
C GLY A 335 8.16 -24.52 3.93
N ASP A 336 9.47 -24.49 4.19
CA ASP A 336 10.01 -24.79 5.53
C ASP A 336 9.57 -23.70 6.53
N PRO A 337 8.72 -24.02 7.53
CA PRO A 337 8.21 -23.04 8.49
C PRO A 337 9.28 -22.29 9.28
N ALA A 338 10.46 -22.89 9.44
CA ALA A 338 11.59 -22.28 10.15
C ALA A 338 12.28 -21.16 9.34
N GLU A 339 12.09 -21.16 8.02
CA GLU A 339 12.66 -20.17 7.10
C GLU A 339 11.67 -19.05 6.73
N LEU A 340 10.37 -19.32 6.83
CA LEU A 340 9.34 -18.33 6.51
C LEU A 340 9.31 -17.17 7.52
N LEU A 341 9.01 -15.98 7.03
CA LEU A 341 8.62 -14.81 7.83
C LEU A 341 7.21 -15.00 8.41
N ARG A 342 6.85 -14.17 9.38
CA ARG A 342 5.50 -14.12 9.97
C ARG A 342 4.77 -12.87 9.54
N PHE A 343 3.49 -13.02 9.22
CA PHE A 343 2.62 -11.90 8.90
C PHE A 343 2.35 -11.06 10.15
N HIS A 344 2.39 -9.75 9.98
CA HIS A 344 2.13 -8.76 10.99
C HIS A 344 1.18 -7.69 10.45
N ALA A 345 0.34 -7.17 11.35
CA ALA A 345 -0.46 -6.01 11.07
C ALA A 345 -0.69 -5.21 12.34
N ARG A 346 -0.59 -3.89 12.28
CA ARG A 346 -0.68 -3.06 13.49
C ARG A 346 -1.44 -1.77 13.22
N TRP A 347 -2.51 -1.57 13.99
CA TRP A 347 -3.21 -0.29 14.04
C TRP A 347 -2.55 0.69 15.00
N HIS A 348 -2.35 1.93 14.57
CA HIS A 348 -2.02 3.05 15.45
C HIS A 348 -2.41 4.40 14.85
N ARG A 349 -2.29 5.45 15.66
CA ARG A 349 -2.37 6.86 15.23
C ARG A 349 -0.97 7.44 15.25
N ASP A 350 -0.58 8.09 16.34
CA ASP A 350 0.62 8.92 16.39
C ASP A 350 1.86 8.21 16.96
N ALA A 351 1.92 6.89 16.81
CA ALA A 351 3.04 6.10 17.32
C ALA A 351 4.33 6.45 16.57
N GLY A 352 5.34 6.91 17.31
CA GLY A 352 6.66 7.21 16.76
C GLY A 352 6.88 8.66 16.32
N LEU A 353 5.95 9.60 16.58
CA LEU A 353 6.14 11.00 16.19
C LEU A 353 7.44 11.63 16.72
N ASP A 354 7.85 11.26 17.94
CA ASP A 354 9.09 11.78 18.51
C ASP A 354 10.31 11.34 17.71
N HIS A 355 10.28 10.14 17.10
CA HIS A 355 11.38 9.63 16.26
C HIS A 355 11.61 10.51 15.02
N THR A 356 10.55 10.87 14.29
CA THR A 356 10.68 11.72 13.10
C THR A 356 11.00 13.17 13.47
N ARG A 357 10.43 13.69 14.55
CA ARG A 357 10.71 15.05 15.06
C ARG A 357 12.16 15.21 15.51
N ASP A 358 12.67 14.28 16.29
CA ASP A 358 14.06 14.31 16.79
C ASP A 358 15.07 14.18 15.65
N ALA A 359 14.69 13.51 14.55
CA ALA A 359 15.48 13.44 13.32
C ALA A 359 15.42 14.71 12.46
N GLY A 360 14.68 15.75 12.85
CA GLY A 360 14.50 16.97 12.06
C GLY A 360 13.51 16.83 10.91
N ARG A 361 12.66 15.78 10.92
CA ARG A 361 11.66 15.46 9.90
C ARG A 361 10.24 15.61 10.46
N ALA A 362 9.95 16.72 11.12
CA ALA A 362 8.71 16.89 11.89
C ALA A 362 7.40 16.77 11.08
N ILE A 363 7.46 16.96 9.76
CA ILE A 363 6.32 16.77 8.85
C ILE A 363 6.03 15.29 8.56
N ASP A 364 7.02 14.41 8.71
CA ASP A 364 6.86 12.97 8.46
C ASP A 364 6.04 12.34 9.59
N TRP A 365 4.83 11.88 9.26
CA TRP A 365 3.97 11.09 10.12
C TRP A 365 4.31 9.60 9.95
N PRO A 366 4.82 8.91 10.99
CA PRO A 366 5.27 7.54 10.86
C PRO A 366 4.12 6.58 10.56
N VAL A 367 4.33 5.71 9.58
CA VAL A 367 3.47 4.56 9.23
C VAL A 367 4.00 3.27 9.86
N LEU A 368 5.30 3.03 9.82
CA LEU A 368 5.92 1.82 10.37
C LEU A 368 7.40 2.05 10.69
N LEU A 369 7.84 1.60 11.87
CA LEU A 369 9.21 1.68 12.38
C LEU A 369 9.58 0.31 12.96
N VAL A 370 10.35 -0.48 12.22
CA VAL A 370 10.70 -1.86 12.62
C VAL A 370 12.16 -2.19 12.38
N ASP A 371 12.68 -3.10 13.20
CA ASP A 371 14.04 -3.62 13.14
C ASP A 371 14.02 -5.11 12.80
N GLY A 372 15.03 -5.59 12.09
CA GLY A 372 15.20 -6.98 11.66
C GLY A 372 14.62 -7.26 10.26
N PRO A 373 14.99 -8.37 9.63
CA PRO A 373 14.69 -8.63 8.23
C PRO A 373 13.19 -8.88 8.00
N GLY A 374 12.67 -8.30 6.91
CA GLY A 374 11.26 -8.37 6.59
C GLY A 374 10.91 -7.77 5.23
N ARG A 375 9.61 -7.64 4.98
CA ARG A 375 9.02 -7.03 3.78
C ARG A 375 7.79 -6.23 4.16
N PHE A 376 7.75 -4.96 3.82
CA PHE A 376 6.53 -4.15 3.94
C PHE A 376 5.63 -4.40 2.73
N VAL A 377 4.35 -4.67 3.00
CA VAL A 377 3.39 -5.14 1.98
C VAL A 377 2.16 -4.26 1.87
N GLY A 378 2.11 -3.13 2.57
CA GLY A 378 1.09 -2.12 2.37
C GLY A 378 0.55 -1.49 3.64
N MET A 379 -0.44 -0.64 3.45
CA MET A 379 -1.15 0.03 4.52
C MET A 379 -2.62 0.29 4.16
N HIS A 380 -3.42 0.42 5.21
CA HIS A 380 -4.70 1.10 5.19
C HIS A 380 -4.51 2.43 5.93
N LEU A 381 -4.87 3.55 5.31
CA LEU A 381 -4.87 4.87 5.93
C LEU A 381 -6.31 5.38 6.07
N ALA A 382 -6.71 5.64 7.32
CA ALA A 382 -7.97 6.26 7.67
C ALA A 382 -7.71 7.73 8.05
N VAL A 383 -8.38 8.64 7.36
CA VAL A 383 -8.32 10.08 7.59
C VAL A 383 -9.67 10.58 8.04
N TRP A 384 -9.66 11.39 9.08
CA TRP A 384 -10.81 12.16 9.52
C TRP A 384 -10.49 13.62 9.41
N ASN A 385 -11.05 14.22 8.36
CA ASN A 385 -10.83 15.60 8.04
C ASN A 385 -12.16 16.33 8.07
N ARG A 386 -12.41 17.10 9.13
CA ARG A 386 -13.64 17.88 9.27
C ARG A 386 -13.35 19.37 9.32
N TRP A 387 -14.26 20.16 8.78
CA TRP A 387 -14.20 21.61 8.84
C TRP A 387 -15.60 22.22 8.94
N PRO A 388 -15.75 23.42 9.54
CA PRO A 388 -17.02 24.13 9.52
C PRO A 388 -17.36 24.59 8.11
N GLU A 389 -18.65 24.83 7.85
CA GLU A 389 -19.09 25.43 6.59
C GLU A 389 -18.34 26.75 6.35
N PRO A 390 -17.67 26.93 5.20
CA PRO A 390 -16.93 28.15 4.93
C PRO A 390 -17.86 29.35 4.81
N VAL A 391 -17.36 30.54 5.17
CA VAL A 391 -18.11 31.80 5.09
C VAL A 391 -18.60 32.10 3.67
N GLN A 392 -17.78 31.74 2.67
CA GLN A 392 -18.17 31.76 1.28
C GLN A 392 -18.53 30.33 0.85
N PRO A 393 -19.81 30.03 0.60
CA PRO A 393 -20.20 28.72 0.11
C PRO A 393 -19.55 28.45 -1.26
N ALA A 394 -19.43 27.17 -1.59
CA ALA A 394 -19.02 26.76 -2.92
C ALA A 394 -20.06 27.22 -3.97
N ASP A 395 -19.60 27.87 -5.04
CA ASP A 395 -20.46 28.24 -6.19
C ASP A 395 -20.82 27.01 -7.05
N GLU A 396 -19.99 25.95 -6.99
CA GLU A 396 -20.19 24.66 -7.66
C GLU A 396 -19.96 23.51 -6.66
N TRP A 397 -19.53 22.30 -7.09
CA TRP A 397 -19.07 21.24 -6.18
C TRP A 397 -17.83 21.64 -5.35
N TRP A 398 -17.35 22.86 -5.51
CA TRP A 398 -15.99 23.24 -5.30
C TRP A 398 -15.85 24.44 -4.39
N TYR A 399 -15.00 24.30 -3.38
CA TYR A 399 -14.59 25.39 -2.53
C TYR A 399 -13.45 26.22 -3.13
N GLY A 400 -13.35 26.32 -4.47
CA GLY A 400 -12.44 27.22 -5.21
C GLY A 400 -11.06 26.64 -5.60
N THR A 401 -10.52 27.02 -6.79
CA THR A 401 -9.45 26.26 -7.52
C THR A 401 -8.05 26.73 -7.19
N TRP A 402 -7.12 25.80 -6.95
CA TRP A 402 -5.72 26.12 -6.67
C TRP A 402 -5.62 27.17 -5.54
N ASP A 403 -4.99 28.32 -5.81
CA ASP A 403 -4.87 29.43 -4.88
C ASP A 403 -6.17 30.22 -4.66
N ARG A 404 -7.22 29.95 -5.45
CA ARG A 404 -8.52 30.61 -5.37
C ARG A 404 -9.55 29.76 -4.64
N LYS A 405 -9.18 29.23 -3.47
CA LYS A 405 -10.02 28.39 -2.60
C LYS A 405 -10.64 29.16 -1.42
N SER A 406 -11.92 28.96 -1.16
CA SER A 406 -12.66 29.41 0.03
C SER A 406 -12.38 28.54 1.26
N ILE A 407 -11.90 27.30 1.06
CA ILE A 407 -11.30 26.50 2.13
C ILE A 407 -10.16 25.64 1.59
N ASP A 408 -9.06 25.63 2.33
CA ASP A 408 -7.97 24.70 2.10
C ASP A 408 -8.29 23.39 2.80
N TRP A 409 -8.97 22.47 2.12
CA TRP A 409 -9.50 21.26 2.74
C TRP A 409 -8.65 20.00 2.49
N TRP A 410 -7.89 19.93 1.39
CA TRP A 410 -7.24 18.68 0.97
C TRP A 410 -6.14 18.22 1.93
N TRP A 411 -6.19 16.98 2.39
CA TRP A 411 -5.24 16.42 3.37
C TRP A 411 -4.07 15.67 2.73
N GLY A 412 -4.25 15.21 1.48
CA GLY A 412 -3.40 14.19 0.88
C GLY A 412 -2.18 14.69 0.11
N GLU A 413 -1.84 15.98 0.13
CA GLU A 413 -0.60 16.50 -0.51
C GLU A 413 0.68 15.81 0.00
N GLY A 414 0.62 15.15 1.15
CA GLY A 414 1.81 14.62 1.80
C GLY A 414 2.51 13.46 1.10
N ASP A 415 3.82 13.58 0.88
CA ASP A 415 4.67 12.56 0.28
C ASP A 415 4.90 11.35 1.18
N GLU A 416 4.85 10.14 0.61
CA GLU A 416 5.40 8.95 1.25
C GLU A 416 6.93 8.95 1.18
N LYS A 417 7.56 8.58 2.30
CA LYS A 417 9.02 8.45 2.44
C LYS A 417 9.37 7.14 3.13
N PHE A 418 10.04 6.24 2.40
CA PHE A 418 10.49 4.95 2.95
C PHE A 418 12.01 4.86 2.98
N PHE A 419 12.55 4.69 4.19
CA PHE A 419 13.96 4.50 4.47
C PHE A 419 14.21 3.03 4.76
N VAL A 420 15.10 2.42 3.97
CA VAL A 420 15.45 1.01 4.09
C VAL A 420 16.86 0.90 4.66
N ASP A 421 17.04 0.04 5.65
CA ASP A 421 18.36 -0.36 6.18
C ASP A 421 19.27 0.81 6.60
N GLY A 422 18.68 1.85 7.21
CA GLY A 422 19.40 3.00 7.77
C GLY A 422 19.79 4.07 6.76
N GLU A 423 19.18 4.06 5.57
CA GLU A 423 19.27 5.13 4.59
C GLU A 423 19.02 6.53 5.21
N LEU A 424 19.82 7.51 4.80
CA LEU A 424 19.63 8.92 5.20
C LEU A 424 18.72 9.66 4.23
N MET A 425 18.72 9.26 2.95
CA MET A 425 17.76 9.67 1.94
C MET A 425 16.89 8.46 1.58
N PRO A 426 15.56 8.59 1.59
CA PRO A 426 14.68 7.46 1.37
C PRO A 426 14.77 6.99 -0.09
N SER A 427 14.88 5.68 -0.28
CA SER A 427 14.84 5.02 -1.60
C SER A 427 13.46 5.08 -2.26
N THR A 428 12.41 5.34 -1.47
CA THR A 428 11.07 5.69 -1.96
C THR A 428 10.69 7.06 -1.43
N PHE A 429 10.47 8.01 -2.35
CA PHE A 429 10.06 9.36 -2.03
C PHE A 429 9.06 9.80 -3.11
N GLY A 430 7.78 9.94 -2.74
CA GLY A 430 6.70 10.22 -3.69
C GLY A 430 6.40 11.69 -3.90
N THR A 431 5.13 12.00 -4.17
CA THR A 431 4.65 13.31 -4.69
C THR A 431 3.28 13.72 -4.13
N GLY A 432 2.75 12.95 -3.18
CA GLY A 432 1.40 13.07 -2.66
C GLY A 432 0.85 11.71 -2.23
N THR A 433 0.01 11.71 -1.21
CA THR A 433 -0.61 10.50 -0.69
C THR A 433 -1.57 9.91 -1.71
N GLU A 434 -2.32 10.71 -2.47
CA GLU A 434 -3.14 10.19 -3.55
C GLU A 434 -2.33 9.50 -4.65
N ASP A 435 -1.16 10.05 -4.96
CA ASP A 435 -0.26 9.58 -6.01
C ASP A 435 0.36 8.23 -5.62
N TYR A 436 0.75 8.11 -4.35
CA TYR A 436 1.20 6.86 -3.73
C TYR A 436 0.14 5.75 -3.83
N ILE A 437 -1.10 6.05 -3.41
CA ILE A 437 -2.22 5.10 -3.52
C ILE A 437 -2.43 4.75 -5.00
N GLY A 438 -2.35 5.75 -5.87
CA GLY A 438 -2.40 5.64 -7.32
C GLY A 438 -3.61 6.28 -7.97
N PHE A 439 -4.32 7.14 -7.24
CA PHE A 439 -5.27 8.07 -7.83
C PHE A 439 -4.62 9.44 -8.02
N ALA A 440 -5.39 10.46 -8.42
CA ALA A 440 -4.84 11.78 -8.67
C ALA A 440 -5.87 12.89 -8.38
N TRP A 441 -5.38 14.13 -8.29
CA TRP A 441 -6.22 15.33 -8.22
C TRP A 441 -7.19 15.30 -7.03
N ALA A 442 -6.72 14.87 -5.85
CA ALA A 442 -7.52 14.73 -4.63
C ALA A 442 -8.81 13.91 -4.77
N ALA A 443 -8.93 13.10 -5.83
CA ALA A 443 -10.19 12.50 -6.28
C ALA A 443 -11.35 13.52 -6.37
N GLU A 444 -11.02 14.76 -6.77
CA GLU A 444 -11.93 15.90 -6.80
C GLU A 444 -13.29 15.58 -7.44
N PRO A 445 -14.35 16.31 -7.04
CA PRO A 445 -15.73 15.97 -7.32
C PRO A 445 -16.07 15.50 -8.75
N PRO A 446 -17.03 14.56 -8.88
CA PRO A 446 -17.70 13.85 -7.79
C PRO A 446 -16.73 12.89 -7.09
N PHE A 447 -16.58 12.97 -5.76
CA PHE A 447 -15.64 12.17 -4.96
C PHE A 447 -15.99 10.68 -5.08
N PRO A 448 -15.32 9.91 -5.96
CA PRO A 448 -15.77 8.58 -6.32
C PRO A 448 -15.00 7.54 -5.53
N THR A 449 -15.68 6.55 -4.96
CA THR A 449 -14.98 5.36 -4.47
C THR A 449 -14.43 4.53 -5.63
N PHE A 450 -13.35 3.79 -5.39
CA PHE A 450 -12.77 2.88 -6.39
C PHE A 450 -12.10 1.69 -5.71
N ASP A 451 -11.92 0.60 -6.48
CA ASP A 451 -11.09 -0.53 -6.08
C ASP A 451 -10.25 -1.04 -7.26
N SER A 452 -9.15 -1.71 -6.93
CA SER A 452 -8.28 -2.44 -7.83
C SER A 452 -7.59 -3.57 -7.07
N ALA A 453 -6.81 -4.40 -7.74
CA ALA A 453 -6.10 -5.46 -7.06
C ALA A 453 -5.11 -4.99 -5.97
N TYR A 454 -4.58 -3.77 -6.07
CA TYR A 454 -3.50 -3.27 -5.20
C TYR A 454 -3.81 -1.97 -4.48
N ALA A 455 -4.91 -1.30 -4.80
CA ALA A 455 -5.29 -0.04 -4.19
C ALA A 455 -6.79 0.18 -4.19
N ALA A 456 -7.30 0.91 -3.21
CA ALA A 456 -8.72 1.25 -3.11
C ALA A 456 -8.94 2.56 -2.36
N MET A 457 -10.10 3.17 -2.59
CA MET A 457 -10.69 4.18 -1.73
C MET A 457 -12.11 3.73 -1.38
N PRO A 458 -12.27 2.85 -0.38
CA PRO A 458 -13.57 2.26 -0.05
C PRO A 458 -14.56 3.27 0.54
N TRP A 459 -14.08 4.34 1.16
CA TRP A 459 -14.94 5.36 1.78
C TRP A 459 -14.40 6.76 1.54
N ILE A 460 -15.28 7.67 1.15
CA ILE A 460 -15.07 9.11 1.18
C ILE A 460 -16.44 9.78 1.34
N GLU A 461 -16.55 10.81 2.17
CA GLU A 461 -17.77 11.61 2.23
C GLU A 461 -18.00 12.33 0.90
N LEU A 462 -19.25 12.51 0.48
CA LEU A 462 -19.59 13.14 -0.81
C LEU A 462 -19.12 14.59 -0.96
N ASN A 463 -18.78 15.24 0.15
CA ASN A 463 -18.19 16.59 0.20
C ASN A 463 -16.76 16.58 0.76
N ALA A 464 -16.15 15.40 0.90
CA ALA A 464 -14.87 15.13 1.56
C ALA A 464 -14.74 15.59 3.03
N ASN A 465 -15.82 16.11 3.64
CA ASN A 465 -15.85 16.62 5.02
C ASN A 465 -16.25 15.49 5.98
N GLY A 466 -15.26 14.71 6.41
CA GLY A 466 -15.43 13.60 7.34
C GLY A 466 -14.42 12.50 7.09
N HIS A 467 -14.90 11.25 6.98
CA HIS A 467 -14.06 10.09 6.83
C HIS A 467 -13.56 9.95 5.39
N THR A 468 -12.30 9.59 5.23
CA THR A 468 -11.72 9.02 4.02
C THR A 468 -10.92 7.78 4.39
N SER A 469 -11.12 6.70 3.65
CA SER A 469 -10.35 5.46 3.79
C SER A 469 -9.65 5.18 2.47
N VAL A 470 -8.34 4.96 2.50
CA VAL A 470 -7.55 4.57 1.33
C VAL A 470 -6.64 3.38 1.66
N ASP A 471 -6.41 2.53 0.67
CA ASP A 471 -5.57 1.35 0.80
C ASP A 471 -4.53 1.29 -0.31
N ARG A 472 -3.32 0.84 0.04
CA ARG A 472 -2.26 0.50 -0.90
C ARG A 472 -1.55 -0.77 -0.45
N PHE A 473 -1.52 -1.79 -1.31
CA PHE A 473 -0.89 -3.08 -1.07
C PHE A 473 0.23 -3.32 -2.06
N HIS A 474 1.42 -3.56 -1.52
CA HIS A 474 2.62 -3.88 -2.30
C HIS A 474 2.74 -5.39 -2.44
N VAL A 475 2.44 -5.90 -3.64
CA VAL A 475 2.43 -7.35 -3.93
C VAL A 475 3.61 -7.70 -4.83
N CYS A 476 3.70 -7.12 -6.03
CA CYS A 476 4.87 -7.31 -6.88
C CYS A 476 6.01 -6.36 -6.50
N ASP A 477 5.67 -5.16 -6.04
CA ASP A 477 6.50 -4.03 -5.63
C ASP A 477 6.70 -3.95 -4.11
N ASP A 478 6.73 -5.10 -3.42
CA ASP A 478 7.01 -5.15 -1.98
C ASP A 478 8.37 -4.51 -1.62
N ILE A 479 8.47 -4.01 -0.39
CA ILE A 479 9.65 -3.28 0.07
C ILE A 479 10.43 -4.16 1.05
N PRO A 480 11.47 -4.87 0.58
CA PRO A 480 12.32 -5.69 1.43
C PRO A 480 13.26 -4.83 2.27
N PHE A 481 13.58 -5.30 3.48
CA PHE A 481 14.56 -4.71 4.38
C PHE A 481 15.31 -5.81 5.13
N GLN A 482 16.61 -5.64 5.33
CA GLN A 482 17.46 -6.63 6.02
C GLN A 482 17.67 -6.31 7.50
N HIS A 483 17.62 -5.03 7.86
CA HIS A 483 18.06 -4.51 9.14
C HIS A 483 17.03 -3.57 9.75
N THR A 484 16.56 -2.56 9.02
CA THR A 484 15.60 -1.58 9.55
C THR A 484 14.67 -1.10 8.45
N PHE A 485 13.46 -0.73 8.84
CA PHE A 485 12.50 -0.09 7.94
C PHE A 485 11.76 1.02 8.65
N GLU A 486 11.82 2.21 8.05
CA GLU A 486 11.03 3.36 8.44
C GLU A 486 10.17 3.78 7.24
N ALA A 487 8.86 3.69 7.40
CA ALA A 487 7.89 4.26 6.49
C ALA A 487 7.18 5.44 7.16
N SER A 488 7.06 6.53 6.42
CA SER A 488 6.34 7.73 6.84
C SER A 488 5.56 8.31 5.66
N ILE A 489 4.55 9.12 5.98
CA ILE A 489 3.82 9.97 5.03
C ILE A 489 3.80 11.38 5.60
N GLU A 490 4.04 12.40 4.79
CA GLU A 490 3.93 13.77 5.26
C GLU A 490 2.52 14.13 5.70
N LYS A 491 2.44 14.94 6.74
CA LYS A 491 1.18 15.45 7.25
C LYS A 491 1.25 16.98 7.33
N TYR A 492 0.91 17.64 6.23
CA TYR A 492 0.85 19.11 6.14
C TYR A 492 -0.19 19.73 7.07
N ARG A 493 -1.26 19.01 7.38
CA ARG A 493 -2.29 19.49 8.31
C ARG A 493 -2.01 19.06 9.74
N ALA A 494 -1.79 20.04 10.61
CA ALA A 494 -1.88 19.82 12.05
C ALA A 494 -3.25 19.20 12.41
N GLU A 495 -3.31 18.51 13.56
CA GLU A 495 -4.57 17.89 14.01
C GLU A 495 -5.69 18.92 14.13
N HIS A 496 -5.39 20.13 14.58
CA HIS A 496 -6.29 21.28 14.53
C HIS A 496 -5.67 22.33 13.60
N TRP A 497 -6.23 22.48 12.40
CA TRP A 497 -5.63 23.32 11.35
C TRP A 497 -6.39 24.63 11.09
N ALA A 498 -7.62 24.77 11.62
CA ALA A 498 -8.38 26.01 11.65
C ALA A 498 -9.43 25.96 12.77
N ASP A 499 -10.13 27.08 13.03
CA ASP A 499 -11.19 27.16 14.02
C ASP A 499 -12.31 26.14 13.72
N GLY A 500 -12.45 25.13 14.59
CA GLY A 500 -13.41 24.04 14.42
C GLY A 500 -13.05 23.00 13.35
N ALA A 501 -11.85 23.08 12.75
CA ALA A 501 -11.38 22.11 11.77
C ALA A 501 -10.36 21.13 12.36
N VAL A 502 -10.49 19.85 11.99
CA VAL A 502 -9.64 18.76 12.48
C VAL A 502 -9.13 17.87 11.35
N CYS A 503 -7.92 17.33 11.50
CA CYS A 503 -7.32 16.34 10.59
C CYS A 503 -6.58 15.24 11.38
N ARG A 504 -7.26 14.11 11.61
CA ARG A 504 -6.73 12.96 12.35
C ARG A 504 -6.41 11.82 11.41
N TYR A 505 -5.25 11.17 11.59
CA TYR A 505 -4.84 9.99 10.84
C TYR A 505 -4.85 8.77 11.76
N ALA A 506 -5.17 7.61 11.20
CA ALA A 506 -4.86 6.30 11.75
C ALA A 506 -4.43 5.39 10.60
N VAL A 507 -3.60 4.40 10.92
CA VAL A 507 -3.05 3.48 9.92
C VAL A 507 -3.11 2.06 10.44
N VAL A 508 -3.36 1.11 9.54
CA VAL A 508 -2.93 -0.28 9.72
C VAL A 508 -1.79 -0.54 8.76
N ALA A 509 -0.58 -0.72 9.28
CA ALA A 509 0.55 -1.17 8.49
C ALA A 509 0.54 -2.71 8.38
N TYR A 510 0.86 -3.26 7.21
CA TYR A 510 0.94 -4.70 6.94
C TYR A 510 2.36 -5.08 6.50
N TRP A 511 2.98 -6.09 7.12
CA TRP A 511 4.33 -6.54 6.78
C TRP A 511 4.58 -8.00 7.14
N TYR A 512 5.69 -8.55 6.64
CA TYR A 512 6.24 -9.84 7.05
C TYR A 512 7.57 -9.65 7.74
N GLN A 513 7.83 -10.38 8.83
CA GLN A 513 9.08 -10.31 9.60
C GLN A 513 9.40 -11.61 10.34
N ARG A 514 10.68 -11.90 10.57
CA ARG A 514 11.14 -13.18 11.14
C ARG A 514 10.78 -13.40 12.62
N SER A 515 10.65 -12.33 13.41
CA SER A 515 10.33 -12.40 14.84
C SER A 515 9.06 -11.63 15.18
N ALA A 516 8.43 -11.98 16.30
CA ALA A 516 7.36 -11.18 16.88
C ALA A 516 7.88 -9.79 17.30
N MET A 517 7.00 -8.81 17.17
CA MET A 517 7.27 -7.37 17.21
C MET A 517 8.07 -6.81 18.39
N SER A 518 8.73 -5.69 18.07
CA SER A 518 9.18 -4.64 18.98
C SER A 518 8.03 -4.06 19.83
N SER A 519 8.33 -3.66 21.08
CA SER A 519 7.40 -3.00 22.02
C SER A 519 6.90 -1.62 21.58
N ARG A 520 7.34 -1.12 20.40
CA ARG A 520 7.07 0.23 19.89
C ARG A 520 5.59 0.52 19.62
N TYR A 521 4.79 -0.51 19.35
CA TYR A 521 3.37 -0.35 19.01
C TYR A 521 2.46 -1.11 19.99
N PRO A 522 2.20 -0.55 21.19
CA PRO A 522 1.27 -1.16 22.12
C PRO A 522 -0.17 -1.11 21.56
N PRO A 523 -1.03 -2.05 21.96
CA PRO A 523 -2.48 -1.92 21.80
C PRO A 523 -2.98 -0.56 22.24
N GLN A 524 -3.75 0.10 21.40
CA GLN A 524 -4.27 1.44 21.65
C GLN A 524 -5.57 1.38 22.46
N SER A 525 -5.79 2.38 23.31
CA SER A 525 -6.97 2.44 24.18
C SER A 525 -8.28 2.52 23.37
N LEU A 526 -9.41 2.17 24.00
CA LEU A 526 -10.71 2.37 23.37
C LEU A 526 -10.99 3.85 23.06
N ALA A 527 -10.56 4.76 23.94
CA ALA A 527 -10.75 6.20 23.74
C ALA A 527 -10.06 6.69 22.47
N GLU A 528 -8.83 6.22 22.20
CA GLU A 528 -8.12 6.54 20.95
C GLU A 528 -8.83 6.00 19.72
N ARG A 529 -9.38 4.78 19.79
CA ARG A 529 -10.08 4.15 18.66
C ARG A 529 -11.46 4.76 18.38
N LEU A 530 -12.11 5.31 19.40
CA LEU A 530 -13.43 5.96 19.27
C LEU A 530 -13.33 7.48 19.09
N GLY A 531 -12.17 8.09 19.33
CA GLY A 531 -11.95 9.53 19.37
C GLY A 531 -12.11 10.28 18.04
N TRP A 532 -12.72 9.67 17.02
CA TRP A 532 -13.03 10.32 15.75
C TRP A 532 -14.17 11.34 15.91
N ASP A 533 -15.23 10.96 16.62
CA ASP A 533 -16.49 11.72 16.72
C ASP A 533 -16.57 12.65 17.95
N ALA A 534 -15.47 12.73 18.73
CA ALA A 534 -15.36 13.47 19.99
C ALA A 534 -14.79 14.88 19.82
#